data_AF-A0A3C0CUH0-F1
#
_entry.id   AF-A0A3C0CUH0-F1
#
_cell.length_a   1.000
_cell.length_b   1.000
_cell.length_c   1.000
_cell.angle_alpha   90.00
_cell.angle_beta   90.00
_cell.angle_gamma   90.00
#
_symmetry.space_group_name_H-M   'P 1'
#
loop_
_entity.id
_entity.type
_entity.pdbx_description
1 polymer ?
#
loop_
_entity_poly.entity_id
_entity_poly.type
_entity_poly.pdbx_seq_one_letter_code
_entity_poly.pdbx_strand_id
1 'polypeptide(L)'
;IPDKFTNSATDVVWNGTSPSISWNFQKEGLRIPHRAYQWRNTWGWSITRFPVDRKHPPLRLFHYLDNFDRYPSEEVIREAAEEGANLFMLHENWRLDLKHGEFAYNEQELRRVIDTIHKYGMRTALYVRGNEEQIRYDYAEPMRTYLTRNWDGIYMDFGGPTSYISHAEYSQGGRIQFREYHKMARNIRRFVGEDGLFLAHSGSYFASMAYTQVDAYVSGEQEKGQLIKDRTLHAYFGGLSVSPSSLWTAAFPTYRTKEAVPYLASTAQVPFVILGTQFKACSLDHPKVPSVITFQRPLWRLWELLDGKMNVSIYSTANSANPFKTDDNTGACLITAKGGEALLVVTNFSDKKRDISISVDWSKTGIVPNPTCIKLSADYTSTSWEAADGSNLTAAVDGFGVAGFLFAADTESLQIRLSRFTRPYPSHPKREAEYNNQVEKIRKARYEAPAWRECYLQVSLPNFANNYEESLWWDLYENEVQLVDVTNPASPKVLGYVLTSGLAPEFKVEERLLPSMIST
;
A
#
# COMPACT_ATOMS: atom_id res chain seq x y z
N ILE A 1 14.25 3.65 39.39
CA ILE A 1 15.61 3.44 38.82
C ILE A 1 15.60 4.02 37.41
N PRO A 2 15.72 5.35 37.28
CA PRO A 2 16.02 5.98 36.00
C PRO A 2 17.53 5.77 35.70
N ASP A 3 17.92 5.76 34.43
CA ASP A 3 19.31 5.87 33.94
C ASP A 3 20.23 4.63 33.84
N LYS A 4 19.70 3.43 33.57
CA LYS A 4 20.57 2.29 33.14
C LYS A 4 20.13 1.56 31.86
N PHE A 5 19.60 2.28 30.88
CA PHE A 5 19.41 1.72 29.52
C PHE A 5 20.74 1.35 28.82
N THR A 6 21.88 1.80 29.35
CA THR A 6 23.22 1.52 28.82
C THR A 6 23.80 0.17 29.25
N ASN A 7 23.18 -0.53 30.21
CA ASN A 7 23.65 -1.82 30.71
C ASN A 7 23.27 -3.00 29.79
N SER A 8 22.52 -2.78 28.71
CA SER A 8 22.36 -3.74 27.63
C SER A 8 23.35 -3.46 26.50
N ALA A 9 23.79 -4.51 25.80
CA ALA A 9 24.58 -4.41 24.57
C ALA A 9 23.89 -5.20 23.46
N THR A 10 23.90 -4.66 22.25
CA THR A 10 23.67 -5.44 21.05
C THR A 10 24.62 -4.93 19.99
N ASP A 11 25.31 -5.85 19.36
CA ASP A 11 26.21 -5.60 18.26
C ASP A 11 25.81 -6.50 17.09
N VAL A 12 25.82 -5.92 15.90
CA VAL A 12 25.51 -6.63 14.65
C VAL A 12 26.67 -6.41 13.69
N VAL A 13 27.41 -7.47 13.42
CA VAL A 13 28.55 -7.44 12.50
C VAL A 13 28.16 -8.14 11.20
N TRP A 14 28.39 -7.48 10.06
CA TRP A 14 28.15 -8.06 8.74
C TRP A 14 29.45 -8.60 8.15
N ASN A 15 29.53 -9.92 7.96
CA ASN A 15 30.61 -10.59 7.25
C ASN A 15 30.14 -10.93 5.83
N GLY A 16 30.31 -9.98 4.90
CA GLY A 16 29.72 -10.08 3.57
C GLY A 16 28.19 -10.09 3.66
N THR A 17 27.55 -11.18 3.22
CA THR A 17 26.07 -11.33 3.26
C THR A 17 25.55 -11.97 4.55
N SER A 18 26.43 -12.36 5.48
CA SER A 18 26.05 -13.08 6.70
C SER A 18 26.13 -12.16 7.93
N PRO A 19 25.01 -11.92 8.64
CA PRO A 19 25.03 -11.17 9.88
C PRO A 19 25.44 -12.07 11.05
N SER A 20 26.24 -11.53 11.96
CA SER A 20 26.50 -12.08 13.29
C SER A 20 25.94 -11.13 14.33
N ILE A 21 25.11 -11.63 15.25
CA ILE A 21 24.61 -10.86 16.39
C ILE A 21 25.30 -11.33 17.66
N SER A 22 25.89 -10.37 18.37
CA SER A 22 26.27 -10.54 19.76
C SER A 22 25.40 -9.64 20.62
N TRP A 23 24.94 -10.14 21.75
CA TRP A 23 24.04 -9.37 22.61
C TRP A 23 24.26 -9.75 24.06
N ASN A 24 24.02 -8.77 24.93
CA ASN A 24 24.14 -8.94 26.37
C ASN A 24 23.03 -8.14 27.08
N PHE A 25 22.28 -8.80 27.94
CA PHE A 25 21.24 -8.15 28.75
C PHE A 25 21.80 -7.26 29.86
N GLN A 26 22.97 -7.62 30.39
CA GLN A 26 23.64 -6.94 31.47
C GLN A 26 25.15 -6.99 31.23
N LYS A 27 25.73 -5.87 30.81
CA LYS A 27 27.19 -5.66 30.79
C LYS A 27 27.76 -5.82 32.21
N GLU A 28 27.00 -5.39 33.21
CA GLU A 28 27.32 -5.48 34.63
C GLU A 28 26.16 -6.06 35.44
N GLY A 29 26.46 -6.98 36.37
CA GLY A 29 25.47 -7.56 37.26
C GLY A 29 24.91 -6.54 38.25
N LEU A 30 23.61 -6.25 38.16
CA LEU A 30 22.92 -5.45 39.17
C LEU A 30 22.57 -6.37 40.36
N ARG A 31 22.95 -5.98 41.58
CA ARG A 31 22.50 -6.61 42.83
C ARG A 31 21.80 -5.57 43.71
N ILE A 32 20.49 -5.74 43.90
CA ILE A 32 19.66 -4.96 44.81
C ILE A 32 19.39 -5.88 46.00
N PRO A 33 19.90 -5.56 47.19
CA PRO A 33 19.71 -6.38 48.39
C PRO A 33 18.22 -6.68 48.63
N HIS A 34 17.93 -7.92 49.03
CA HIS A 34 16.59 -8.39 49.43
C HIS A 34 15.49 -8.35 48.35
N ARG A 35 15.84 -8.24 47.06
CA ARG A 35 14.88 -8.40 45.96
C ARG A 35 15.24 -9.61 45.09
N ALA A 36 14.23 -10.44 44.80
CA ALA A 36 14.33 -11.44 43.75
C ALA A 36 14.30 -10.77 42.39
N TYR A 37 15.20 -11.17 41.50
CA TYR A 37 15.15 -10.78 40.10
C TYR A 37 14.15 -11.66 39.37
N GLN A 38 13.12 -11.05 38.80
CA GLN A 38 12.24 -11.74 37.86
C GLN A 38 12.38 -11.11 36.49
N TRP A 39 12.89 -11.89 35.54
CA TRP A 39 12.94 -11.47 34.15
C TRP A 39 11.56 -11.69 33.51
N ARG A 40 10.94 -10.61 33.03
CA ARG A 40 9.57 -10.64 32.47
C ARG A 40 9.49 -10.25 30.99
N ASN A 41 10.57 -9.70 30.41
CA ASN A 41 10.62 -9.32 28.99
C ASN A 41 11.07 -10.49 28.13
N THR A 42 10.14 -11.07 27.37
CA THR A 42 10.46 -11.87 26.16
C THR A 42 10.67 -10.91 25.01
N TRP A 43 11.91 -10.71 24.62
CA TRP A 43 12.28 -10.03 23.39
C TRP A 43 13.07 -10.97 22.50
N GLY A 44 13.09 -10.69 21.20
CA GLY A 44 13.78 -11.49 20.21
C GLY A 44 14.16 -10.62 19.02
N TRP A 45 15.16 -11.08 18.27
CA TRP A 45 15.59 -10.45 17.05
C TRP A 45 14.89 -11.10 15.86
N SER A 46 14.42 -10.29 14.92
CA SER A 46 14.09 -10.75 13.57
C SER A 46 15.11 -10.12 12.64
N ILE A 47 16.04 -10.94 12.15
CA ILE A 47 16.99 -10.54 11.11
C ILE A 47 16.51 -11.18 9.82
N THR A 48 16.13 -10.35 8.88
CA THR A 48 15.70 -10.79 7.56
C THR A 48 16.65 -10.21 6.52
N ARG A 49 16.88 -10.97 5.45
CA ARG A 49 17.43 -10.39 4.22
C ARG A 49 16.29 -9.76 3.45
N PHE A 50 16.61 -8.82 2.56
CA PHE A 50 15.66 -8.38 1.55
C PHE A 50 15.07 -9.62 0.85
N PRO A 51 13.74 -9.75 0.76
CA PRO A 51 13.10 -10.91 0.15
C PRO A 51 13.24 -10.84 -1.37
N VAL A 52 14.26 -11.52 -1.88
CA VAL A 52 14.49 -11.69 -3.31
C VAL A 52 13.38 -12.55 -3.91
N ASP A 53 13.06 -13.68 -3.28
CA ASP A 53 12.07 -14.61 -3.78
C ASP A 53 10.65 -14.18 -3.39
N ARG A 54 9.76 -14.14 -4.39
CA ARG A 54 8.35 -13.80 -4.23
C ARG A 54 7.48 -14.85 -4.90
N LYS A 55 6.34 -15.15 -4.27
CA LYS A 55 5.39 -16.13 -4.82
C LYS A 55 4.77 -15.63 -6.11
N HIS A 56 4.45 -14.34 -6.17
CA HIS A 56 3.82 -13.68 -7.30
C HIS A 56 4.73 -12.57 -7.87
N PRO A 57 4.66 -12.29 -9.19
CA PRO A 57 5.13 -11.02 -9.71
C PRO A 57 4.34 -9.85 -9.10
N PRO A 58 4.78 -8.59 -9.28
CA PRO A 58 4.05 -7.43 -8.78
C PRO A 58 2.57 -7.46 -9.19
N LEU A 59 1.71 -7.37 -8.18
CA LEU A 59 0.26 -7.33 -8.37
C LEU A 59 -0.14 -6.00 -9.00
N ARG A 60 -1.24 -6.01 -9.74
CA ARG A 60 -1.85 -4.83 -10.34
C ARG A 60 -3.22 -4.71 -9.73
N LEU A 61 -3.37 -3.81 -8.77
CA LEU A 61 -4.55 -3.82 -7.90
C LEU A 61 -5.27 -2.49 -7.81
N PHE A 62 -6.59 -2.60 -7.77
CA PHE A 62 -7.46 -1.55 -7.26
C PHE A 62 -7.93 -1.91 -5.85
N HIS A 63 -7.94 -0.91 -4.97
CA HIS A 63 -8.45 -0.97 -3.61
C HIS A 63 -9.70 -0.10 -3.54
N TYR A 64 -10.85 -0.73 -3.39
CA TYR A 64 -12.14 -0.07 -3.29
C TYR A 64 -12.45 0.30 -1.85
N LEU A 65 -12.46 1.60 -1.58
CA LEU A 65 -12.63 2.22 -0.27
C LEU A 65 -13.72 3.29 -0.37
N ASP A 66 -14.97 2.90 -0.10
CA ASP A 66 -16.13 3.77 -0.29
C ASP A 66 -17.16 3.61 0.84
N ASN A 67 -17.30 4.67 1.64
CA ASN A 67 -18.28 4.75 2.73
C ASN A 67 -19.70 5.01 2.23
N PHE A 68 -19.86 5.52 1.01
CA PHE A 68 -21.14 5.96 0.46
C PHE A 68 -21.76 4.92 -0.48
N ASP A 69 -20.94 4.24 -1.26
CA ASP A 69 -21.31 3.13 -2.12
C ASP A 69 -20.56 1.87 -1.67
N ARG A 70 -21.03 1.16 -0.64
CA ARG A 70 -20.26 0.08 0.01
C ARG A 70 -19.83 -1.05 -0.93
N TYR A 71 -20.58 -1.29 -2.00
CA TYR A 71 -20.31 -2.35 -2.98
C TYR A 71 -20.16 -1.73 -4.38
N PRO A 72 -19.05 -2.03 -5.10
CA PRO A 72 -18.85 -1.50 -6.44
C PRO A 72 -19.86 -2.09 -7.44
N SER A 73 -20.20 -1.30 -8.45
CA SER A 73 -20.97 -1.78 -9.59
C SER A 73 -20.12 -2.69 -10.48
N GLU A 74 -20.78 -3.54 -11.27
CA GLU A 74 -20.10 -4.35 -12.29
C GLU A 74 -19.31 -3.49 -13.28
N GLU A 75 -19.79 -2.29 -13.60
CA GLU A 75 -19.10 -1.35 -14.47
C GLU A 75 -17.73 -0.95 -13.92
N VAL A 76 -17.64 -0.62 -12.62
CA VAL A 76 -16.36 -0.28 -11.96
C VAL A 76 -15.39 -1.46 -11.99
N ILE A 77 -15.88 -2.67 -11.71
CA ILE A 77 -15.06 -3.89 -11.69
C ILE A 77 -14.54 -4.22 -13.08
N ARG A 78 -15.40 -4.12 -14.11
CA ARG A 78 -15.02 -4.34 -15.52
C ARG A 78 -13.93 -3.36 -15.96
N GLU A 79 -14.11 -2.06 -15.68
CA GLU A 79 -13.13 -1.04 -16.05
C GLU A 79 -11.78 -1.26 -15.34
N ALA A 80 -11.80 -1.68 -14.08
CA ALA A 80 -10.58 -2.05 -13.36
C ALA A 80 -9.83 -3.21 -14.03
N ALA A 81 -10.56 -4.23 -14.51
CA ALA A 81 -9.97 -5.34 -15.26
C ALA A 81 -9.43 -4.91 -16.63
N GLU A 82 -10.13 -4.01 -17.33
CA GLU A 82 -9.69 -3.46 -18.63
C GLU A 82 -8.38 -2.67 -18.50
N GLU A 83 -8.20 -1.93 -17.40
CA GLU A 83 -6.93 -1.27 -17.05
C GLU A 83 -5.78 -2.26 -16.81
N GLY A 84 -6.10 -3.55 -16.66
CA GLY A 84 -5.14 -4.64 -16.48
C GLY A 84 -4.93 -5.07 -15.03
N ALA A 85 -5.84 -4.70 -14.12
CA ALA A 85 -5.79 -5.20 -12.75
C ALA A 85 -5.95 -6.73 -12.72
N ASN A 86 -5.26 -7.37 -11.78
CA ASN A 86 -5.37 -8.80 -11.47
C ASN A 86 -5.80 -9.06 -10.03
N LEU A 87 -6.01 -8.00 -9.24
CA LEU A 87 -6.54 -8.02 -7.89
C LEU A 87 -7.50 -6.84 -7.69
N PHE A 88 -8.70 -7.13 -7.19
CA PHE A 88 -9.66 -6.13 -6.77
C PHE A 88 -9.98 -6.32 -5.28
N MET A 89 -9.52 -5.38 -4.46
CA MET A 89 -9.58 -5.47 -3.00
C MET A 89 -10.75 -4.65 -2.46
N LEU A 90 -11.52 -5.21 -1.54
CA LEU A 90 -12.61 -4.52 -0.86
C LEU A 90 -12.15 -4.07 0.53
N HIS A 91 -12.23 -2.77 0.79
CA HIS A 91 -11.94 -2.20 2.11
C HIS A 91 -13.01 -2.57 3.14
N GLU A 92 -12.82 -2.18 4.41
CA GLU A 92 -13.66 -2.47 5.58
C GLU A 92 -15.18 -2.34 5.38
N ASN A 93 -15.62 -1.55 4.39
CA ASN A 93 -17.01 -1.27 4.07
C ASN A 93 -17.90 -2.49 3.78
N TRP A 94 -17.29 -3.64 3.44
CA TRP A 94 -18.01 -4.89 3.15
C TRP A 94 -18.67 -5.52 4.39
N ARG A 95 -18.27 -5.13 5.62
CA ARG A 95 -18.75 -5.72 6.89
C ARG A 95 -19.64 -4.79 7.73
N LEU A 96 -20.47 -5.38 8.59
CA LEU A 96 -21.40 -4.68 9.50
C LEU A 96 -20.86 -4.59 10.93
N ASP A 97 -20.41 -5.71 11.51
CA ASP A 97 -19.81 -5.76 12.85
C ASP A 97 -18.29 -5.74 12.75
N LEU A 98 -17.68 -4.64 13.18
CA LEU A 98 -16.25 -4.38 13.05
C LEU A 98 -15.44 -4.88 14.25
N LYS A 99 -16.12 -5.13 15.38
CA LYS A 99 -15.50 -5.57 16.62
C LYS A 99 -15.37 -7.08 16.65
N HIS A 100 -16.44 -7.78 16.28
CA HIS A 100 -16.48 -9.24 16.28
C HIS A 100 -16.20 -9.79 14.87
N GLY A 101 -16.43 -8.99 13.83
CA GLY A 101 -16.16 -9.37 12.44
C GLY A 101 -17.21 -10.29 11.83
N GLU A 102 -18.37 -10.43 12.47
CA GLU A 102 -19.21 -11.61 12.29
C GLU A 102 -19.97 -11.65 10.96
N PHE A 103 -20.28 -10.50 10.33
CA PHE A 103 -21.19 -10.48 9.17
C PHE A 103 -20.84 -9.46 8.10
N ALA A 104 -21.06 -9.87 6.84
CA ALA A 104 -21.11 -8.95 5.71
C ALA A 104 -22.25 -7.94 5.90
N TYR A 105 -22.07 -6.70 5.43
CA TYR A 105 -23.11 -5.67 5.44
C TYR A 105 -24.34 -6.10 4.64
N ASN A 106 -24.13 -6.69 3.47
CA ASN A 106 -25.13 -7.40 2.69
C ASN A 106 -24.48 -8.61 2.03
N GLU A 107 -24.80 -9.81 2.51
CA GLU A 107 -24.18 -11.04 2.04
C GLU A 107 -24.42 -11.31 0.54
N GLN A 108 -25.65 -11.07 0.05
CA GLN A 108 -25.98 -11.32 -1.35
C GLN A 108 -25.19 -10.39 -2.28
N GLU A 109 -25.08 -9.11 -1.91
CA GLU A 109 -24.29 -8.14 -2.68
C GLU A 109 -22.79 -8.43 -2.61
N LEU A 110 -22.27 -8.85 -1.46
CA LEU A 110 -20.87 -9.26 -1.35
C LEU A 110 -20.56 -10.43 -2.29
N ARG A 111 -21.42 -11.45 -2.32
CA ARG A 111 -21.27 -12.60 -3.24
C ARG A 111 -21.32 -12.14 -4.69
N ARG A 112 -22.31 -11.31 -5.06
CA ARG A 112 -22.41 -10.74 -6.42
C ARG A 112 -21.13 -10.01 -6.82
N VAL A 113 -20.57 -9.18 -5.93
CA VAL A 113 -19.32 -8.45 -6.21
C VAL A 113 -18.16 -9.40 -6.40
N ILE A 114 -17.96 -10.38 -5.52
CA ILE A 114 -16.86 -11.35 -5.62
C ILE A 114 -16.99 -12.18 -6.90
N ASP A 115 -18.17 -12.70 -7.20
CA ASP A 115 -18.45 -13.44 -8.44
C ASP A 115 -18.16 -12.58 -9.68
N THR A 116 -18.47 -11.28 -9.62
CA THR A 116 -18.17 -10.33 -10.70
C THR A 116 -16.66 -10.10 -10.83
N ILE A 117 -15.92 -9.98 -9.72
CA ILE A 117 -14.45 -9.86 -9.74
C ILE A 117 -13.84 -11.11 -10.39
N HIS A 118 -14.29 -12.30 -10.00
CA HIS A 118 -13.83 -13.57 -10.57
C HIS A 118 -14.22 -13.74 -12.05
N LYS A 119 -15.43 -13.30 -12.44
CA LYS A 119 -15.89 -13.27 -13.85
C LYS A 119 -14.91 -12.52 -14.76
N TYR A 120 -14.29 -11.46 -14.26
CA TYR A 120 -13.28 -10.68 -15.01
C TYR A 120 -11.84 -11.16 -14.79
N GLY A 121 -11.63 -12.34 -14.19
CA GLY A 121 -10.32 -12.98 -14.06
C GLY A 121 -9.41 -12.35 -13.00
N MET A 122 -9.96 -11.53 -12.11
CA MET A 122 -9.21 -10.93 -11.00
C MET A 122 -9.35 -11.77 -9.73
N ARG A 123 -8.34 -11.71 -8.87
CA ARG A 123 -8.42 -12.16 -7.47
C ARG A 123 -9.21 -11.14 -6.66
N THR A 124 -9.75 -11.55 -5.51
CA THR A 124 -10.21 -10.62 -4.49
C THR A 124 -9.40 -10.74 -3.20
N ALA A 125 -9.31 -9.64 -2.47
CA ALA A 125 -8.87 -9.65 -1.07
C ALA A 125 -9.86 -8.85 -0.22
N LEU A 126 -10.19 -9.37 0.95
CA LEU A 126 -11.01 -8.67 1.92
C LEU A 126 -10.13 -8.00 2.96
N TYR A 127 -10.37 -6.72 3.18
CA TYR A 127 -9.79 -5.97 4.29
C TYR A 127 -10.33 -6.50 5.62
N VAL A 128 -9.41 -6.67 6.57
CA VAL A 128 -9.66 -7.04 7.96
C VAL A 128 -8.74 -6.21 8.84
N ARG A 129 -9.09 -6.03 10.12
CA ARG A 129 -8.19 -5.30 11.02
C ARG A 129 -7.09 -6.22 11.53
N GLY A 130 -7.43 -7.45 11.89
CA GLY A 130 -6.52 -8.44 12.46
C GLY A 130 -6.57 -8.56 13.97
N ASN A 131 -7.31 -7.69 14.67
CA ASN A 131 -7.49 -7.75 16.12
C ASN A 131 -8.88 -8.27 16.55
N GLU A 132 -9.81 -8.39 15.59
CA GLU A 132 -11.14 -8.99 15.74
C GLU A 132 -11.07 -10.52 15.97
N GLU A 133 -12.10 -11.05 16.63
CA GLU A 133 -12.16 -12.45 17.06
C GLU A 133 -12.05 -13.42 15.88
N GLN A 134 -12.73 -13.13 14.77
CA GLN A 134 -12.67 -13.94 13.55
C GLN A 134 -11.26 -14.11 12.99
N ILE A 135 -10.34 -13.15 13.19
CA ILE A 135 -8.94 -13.28 12.74
C ILE A 135 -8.09 -13.88 13.85
N ARG A 136 -8.25 -13.38 15.07
CA ARG A 136 -7.40 -13.72 16.21
C ARG A 136 -7.59 -15.16 16.68
N TYR A 137 -8.83 -15.65 16.69
CA TYR A 137 -9.21 -16.95 17.24
C TYR A 137 -9.66 -17.94 16.15
N ASP A 138 -10.44 -17.47 15.17
CA ASP A 138 -10.97 -18.35 14.12
C ASP A 138 -10.11 -18.38 12.85
N TYR A 139 -9.05 -17.59 12.80
CA TYR A 139 -8.08 -17.57 11.70
C TYR A 139 -8.72 -17.35 10.32
N ALA A 140 -9.68 -16.45 10.25
CA ALA A 140 -10.48 -16.06 9.09
C ALA A 140 -11.39 -17.16 8.51
N GLU A 141 -11.57 -18.29 9.20
CA GLU A 141 -12.38 -19.40 8.70
C GLU A 141 -13.81 -19.01 8.27
N PRO A 142 -14.53 -18.08 8.95
CA PRO A 142 -15.83 -17.59 8.47
C PRO A 142 -15.81 -17.03 7.04
N MET A 143 -14.68 -16.48 6.59
CA MET A 143 -14.52 -15.92 5.23
C MET A 143 -14.37 -16.99 4.15
N ARG A 144 -14.22 -18.27 4.50
CA ARG A 144 -14.12 -19.37 3.53
C ARG A 144 -15.37 -19.48 2.65
N THR A 145 -16.51 -18.98 3.12
CA THR A 145 -17.76 -18.93 2.36
C THR A 145 -17.72 -17.94 1.18
N TYR A 146 -16.73 -17.03 1.17
CA TYR A 146 -16.56 -15.99 0.15
C TYR A 146 -15.26 -16.16 -0.65
N LEU A 147 -14.18 -16.64 -0.01
CA LEU A 147 -12.84 -16.63 -0.59
C LEU A 147 -12.40 -18.00 -1.10
N THR A 148 -11.84 -18.02 -2.30
CA THR A 148 -11.24 -19.21 -2.91
C THR A 148 -9.80 -19.39 -2.42
N ARG A 149 -9.55 -20.49 -1.70
CA ARG A 149 -8.20 -20.86 -1.24
C ARG A 149 -7.24 -21.04 -2.43
N ASN A 150 -5.98 -20.65 -2.24
CA ASN A 150 -4.92 -20.60 -3.26
C ASN A 150 -5.17 -19.60 -4.40
N TRP A 151 -6.13 -18.68 -4.25
CA TRP A 151 -6.43 -17.68 -5.27
C TRP A 151 -6.71 -16.31 -4.66
N ASP A 152 -7.72 -16.22 -3.80
CA ASP A 152 -8.08 -14.98 -3.13
C ASP A 152 -7.21 -14.74 -1.89
N GLY A 153 -7.48 -13.65 -1.18
CA GLY A 153 -6.66 -13.27 -0.05
C GLY A 153 -7.30 -12.40 1.01
N ILE A 154 -6.46 -12.01 1.95
CA ILE A 154 -6.79 -11.13 3.08
C ILE A 154 -5.79 -9.98 3.10
N TYR A 155 -6.29 -8.78 3.36
CA TYR A 155 -5.48 -7.62 3.72
C TYR A 155 -5.75 -7.24 5.19
N MET A 156 -4.71 -7.33 6.03
CA MET A 156 -4.81 -7.10 7.47
C MET A 156 -4.14 -5.79 7.89
N ASP A 157 -4.89 -4.81 8.41
CA ASP A 157 -4.39 -3.45 8.59
C ASP A 157 -3.71 -3.16 9.94
N PHE A 158 -4.23 -3.75 11.00
CA PHE A 158 -3.60 -3.83 12.32
C PHE A 158 -2.73 -5.08 12.43
N GLY A 159 -2.06 -5.42 11.34
CA GLY A 159 -1.18 -6.57 11.20
C GLY A 159 0.15 -6.42 11.92
N GLY A 160 0.22 -5.69 13.03
CA GLY A 160 1.37 -5.64 13.92
C GLY A 160 1.12 -6.40 15.24
N PRO A 161 2.15 -6.98 15.87
CA PRO A 161 2.01 -7.57 17.20
C PRO A 161 1.63 -6.55 18.27
N THR A 162 1.89 -5.26 18.04
CA THR A 162 1.49 -4.16 18.93
C THR A 162 -0.03 -4.06 19.10
N SER A 163 -0.82 -4.60 18.17
CA SER A 163 -2.28 -4.72 18.28
C SER A 163 -2.72 -5.85 19.23
N TYR A 164 -1.77 -6.67 19.71
CA TYR A 164 -2.01 -7.83 20.57
C TYR A 164 -1.51 -7.56 22.01
N ILE A 165 -1.91 -6.43 22.60
CA ILE A 165 -1.62 -6.10 24.00
C ILE A 165 -2.61 -6.83 24.91
N SER A 166 -2.08 -7.44 25.97
CA SER A 166 -2.86 -8.04 27.05
C SER A 166 -2.67 -7.22 28.33
N HIS A 167 -3.76 -6.81 28.96
CA HIS A 167 -3.73 -6.11 30.25
C HIS A 167 -3.72 -7.13 31.40
N ALA A 168 -2.64 -7.89 31.51
CA ALA A 168 -2.43 -8.72 32.69
C ALA A 168 -2.14 -7.82 33.91
N GLU A 169 -2.80 -8.08 35.03
CA GLU A 169 -2.75 -7.30 36.28
C GLU A 169 -1.31 -7.00 36.77
N TYR A 170 -0.36 -7.88 36.45
CA TYR A 170 1.03 -7.79 36.89
C TYR A 170 1.95 -6.96 35.96
N SER A 171 1.41 -6.27 34.96
CA SER A 171 2.17 -5.45 33.99
C SER A 171 1.58 -4.05 33.84
N GLN A 172 2.27 -3.03 34.35
CA GLN A 172 1.93 -1.63 34.03
C GLN A 172 2.05 -1.42 32.51
N GLY A 173 0.94 -1.09 31.85
CA GLY A 173 0.86 -0.92 30.39
C GLY A 173 0.60 -2.21 29.57
N GLY A 174 0.44 -3.37 30.21
CA GLY A 174 0.17 -4.65 29.55
C GLY A 174 1.39 -5.38 28.96
N ARG A 175 1.16 -6.50 28.25
CA ARG A 175 2.18 -7.31 27.55
C ARG A 175 1.78 -7.58 26.10
N ILE A 176 2.68 -7.33 25.16
CA ILE A 176 2.52 -7.68 23.74
C ILE A 176 2.67 -9.20 23.55
N GLN A 177 1.70 -9.82 22.91
CA GLN A 177 1.62 -11.27 22.68
C GLN A 177 2.26 -11.69 21.34
N PHE A 178 3.56 -11.44 21.19
CA PHE A 178 4.32 -11.73 19.97
C PHE A 178 4.13 -13.17 19.45
N ARG A 179 4.15 -14.18 20.33
CA ARG A 179 3.99 -15.58 19.95
C ARG A 179 2.60 -15.87 19.37
N GLU A 180 1.55 -15.31 19.94
CA GLU A 180 0.18 -15.55 19.49
C GLU A 180 -0.06 -14.87 18.14
N TYR A 181 0.43 -13.64 17.97
CA TYR A 181 0.43 -12.98 16.66
C TYR A 181 1.16 -13.81 15.58
N HIS A 182 2.34 -14.36 15.88
CA HIS A 182 3.06 -15.22 14.94
C HIS A 182 2.26 -16.48 14.54
N LYS A 183 1.58 -17.12 15.50
CA LYS A 183 0.74 -18.29 15.20
C LYS A 183 -0.46 -17.91 14.35
N MET A 184 -1.14 -16.80 14.69
CA MET A 184 -2.26 -16.27 13.90
C MET A 184 -1.81 -16.05 12.46
N ALA A 185 -0.70 -15.32 12.22
CA ALA A 185 -0.20 -15.05 10.87
C ALA A 185 0.10 -16.34 10.07
N ARG A 186 0.67 -17.37 10.71
CA ARG A 186 0.88 -18.68 10.07
C ARG A 186 -0.43 -19.40 9.74
N ASN A 187 -1.44 -19.30 10.60
CA ASN A 187 -2.75 -19.89 10.35
C ASN A 187 -3.50 -19.14 9.24
N ILE A 188 -3.41 -17.80 9.19
CA ILE A 188 -3.93 -17.01 8.07
C ILE A 188 -3.26 -17.40 6.76
N ARG A 189 -1.93 -17.57 6.74
CA ARG A 189 -1.22 -18.11 5.56
C ARG A 189 -1.76 -19.48 5.14
N ARG A 190 -2.05 -20.39 6.08
CA ARG A 190 -2.66 -21.70 5.77
C ARG A 190 -4.09 -21.58 5.22
N PHE A 191 -4.86 -20.63 5.75
CA PHE A 191 -6.22 -20.32 5.33
C PHE A 191 -6.25 -19.85 3.86
N VAL A 192 -5.47 -18.82 3.52
CA VAL A 192 -5.41 -18.28 2.15
C VAL A 192 -4.72 -19.26 1.19
N GLY A 193 -3.80 -20.08 1.69
CA GLY A 193 -3.09 -21.07 0.92
C GLY A 193 -1.72 -20.59 0.40
N GLU A 194 -1.02 -21.48 -0.30
CA GLU A 194 0.34 -21.23 -0.78
C GLU A 194 0.36 -20.22 -1.92
N ASP A 195 -0.62 -20.29 -2.82
CA ASP A 195 -0.77 -19.39 -3.97
C ASP A 195 -1.81 -18.27 -3.73
N GLY A 196 -2.40 -18.21 -2.53
CA GLY A 196 -3.33 -17.15 -2.12
C GLY A 196 -2.59 -15.94 -1.56
N LEU A 197 -3.31 -14.83 -1.36
CA LEU A 197 -2.69 -13.56 -0.97
C LEU A 197 -2.87 -13.26 0.51
N PHE A 198 -1.79 -12.89 1.20
CA PHE A 198 -1.82 -12.34 2.54
C PHE A 198 -1.05 -11.02 2.58
N LEU A 199 -1.77 -9.91 2.66
CA LEU A 199 -1.21 -8.56 2.73
C LEU A 199 -1.35 -8.05 4.17
N ALA A 200 -0.38 -7.26 4.64
CA ALA A 200 -0.47 -6.67 5.98
C ALA A 200 0.03 -5.24 6.03
N HIS A 201 -0.60 -4.42 6.85
CA HIS A 201 -0.12 -3.13 7.33
C HIS A 201 0.09 -3.23 8.86
N SER A 202 0.89 -2.35 9.46
CA SER A 202 1.16 -2.36 10.91
C SER A 202 0.90 -1.01 11.57
N GLY A 203 0.32 -0.05 10.86
CA GLY A 203 0.18 1.32 11.33
C GLY A 203 1.53 1.97 11.64
N SER A 204 1.50 2.87 12.62
CA SER A 204 2.67 3.67 13.06
C SER A 204 3.77 2.88 13.77
N TYR A 205 3.57 1.58 14.04
CA TYR A 205 4.49 0.75 14.84
C TYR A 205 4.93 -0.49 14.07
N PHE A 206 5.70 -0.28 13.01
CA PHE A 206 6.24 -1.39 12.22
C PHE A 206 7.05 -2.38 13.06
N ALA A 207 6.71 -3.66 12.91
CA ALA A 207 7.48 -4.77 13.47
C ALA A 207 7.56 -5.90 12.46
N SER A 208 8.80 -6.32 12.15
CA SER A 208 9.08 -7.37 11.16
C SER A 208 8.64 -8.78 11.56
N MET A 209 8.07 -8.96 12.74
CA MET A 209 7.73 -10.27 13.26
C MET A 209 6.50 -10.82 12.54
N ALA A 210 6.60 -12.05 12.04
CA ALA A 210 5.61 -12.73 11.18
C ALA A 210 5.40 -12.16 9.76
N TYR A 211 6.14 -11.12 9.37
CA TYR A 211 6.11 -10.57 8.01
C TYR A 211 6.79 -11.46 6.95
N THR A 212 7.44 -12.55 7.38
CA THR A 212 7.83 -13.62 6.45
C THR A 212 6.64 -14.43 5.93
N GLN A 213 5.44 -14.24 6.49
CA GLN A 213 4.23 -14.92 6.06
C GLN A 213 3.41 -14.11 5.06
N VAL A 214 3.73 -12.83 4.81
CA VAL A 214 2.92 -11.92 3.97
C VAL A 214 3.52 -11.82 2.57
N ASP A 215 2.66 -11.65 1.56
CA ASP A 215 3.03 -11.39 0.18
C ASP A 215 3.36 -9.92 -0.08
N ALA A 216 2.86 -9.01 0.77
CA ALA A 216 3.30 -7.62 0.82
C ALA A 216 3.02 -6.96 2.18
N TYR A 217 3.97 -6.12 2.62
CA TYR A 217 3.71 -5.05 3.59
C TYR A 217 3.18 -3.81 2.88
N VAL A 218 2.14 -3.20 3.42
CA VAL A 218 1.58 -1.95 2.92
C VAL A 218 2.18 -0.79 3.71
N SER A 219 2.88 0.13 3.06
CA SER A 219 3.45 1.36 3.65
C SER A 219 2.70 2.60 3.15
N GLY A 220 3.01 3.80 3.65
CA GLY A 220 2.56 5.07 3.04
C GLY A 220 1.50 5.84 3.81
N GLU A 221 0.97 5.30 4.90
CA GLU A 221 0.01 6.02 5.74
C GLU A 221 0.67 7.04 6.67
N GLN A 222 1.79 6.69 7.30
CA GLN A 222 2.35 7.42 8.44
C GLN A 222 3.57 8.27 8.04
N GLU A 223 4.06 8.09 6.83
CA GLU A 223 5.28 8.68 6.29
C GLU A 223 5.09 10.11 5.75
N LYS A 224 3.87 10.67 5.76
CA LYS A 224 3.59 12.07 5.39
C LYS A 224 4.17 12.49 4.03
N GLY A 225 4.02 11.66 3.01
CA GLY A 225 4.53 11.94 1.67
C GLY A 225 6.04 11.73 1.48
N GLN A 226 6.80 11.35 2.53
CA GLN A 226 8.27 11.34 2.48
C GLN A 226 8.86 10.18 1.65
N LEU A 227 8.10 9.12 1.39
CA LEU A 227 8.54 7.94 0.61
C LEU A 227 9.04 8.22 -0.81
N ILE A 228 8.76 9.40 -1.39
CA ILE A 228 9.25 9.76 -2.74
C ILE A 228 10.31 10.87 -2.72
N LYS A 229 10.81 11.23 -1.54
CA LYS A 229 11.80 12.29 -1.37
C LYS A 229 13.20 11.84 -1.81
N ASP A 230 13.60 10.65 -1.40
CA ASP A 230 14.84 10.01 -1.82
C ASP A 230 14.76 8.49 -1.64
N ARG A 231 15.71 7.79 -2.26
CA ARG A 231 15.77 6.31 -2.32
C ARG A 231 15.99 5.67 -0.94
N THR A 232 16.68 6.35 -0.03
CA THR A 232 16.98 5.83 1.30
C THR A 232 15.74 5.86 2.18
N LEU A 233 15.03 6.99 2.20
CA LEU A 233 13.76 7.11 2.91
C LEU A 233 12.72 6.15 2.36
N HIS A 234 12.65 6.02 1.02
CA HIS A 234 11.79 5.05 0.37
C HIS A 234 12.08 3.63 0.84
N ALA A 235 13.35 3.21 0.84
CA ALA A 235 13.74 1.87 1.22
C ALA A 235 13.47 1.58 2.71
N TYR A 236 13.75 2.54 3.58
CA TYR A 236 13.57 2.40 5.02
C TYR A 236 12.10 2.30 5.40
N PHE A 237 11.31 3.33 5.08
CA PHE A 237 9.91 3.37 5.49
C PHE A 237 9.01 2.46 4.65
N GLY A 238 9.42 2.14 3.42
CA GLY A 238 8.78 1.09 2.63
C GLY A 238 8.96 -0.31 3.22
N GLY A 239 9.81 -0.52 4.23
CA GLY A 239 10.03 -1.84 4.82
C GLY A 239 10.70 -2.83 3.85
N LEU A 240 11.44 -2.33 2.86
CA LEU A 240 12.08 -3.12 1.81
C LEU A 240 13.00 -4.21 2.39
N SER A 241 13.68 -3.93 3.49
CA SER A 241 14.60 -4.88 4.14
C SER A 241 13.94 -6.11 4.78
N VAL A 242 12.61 -6.12 4.90
CA VAL A 242 11.89 -7.12 5.71
C VAL A 242 10.92 -7.97 4.91
N SER A 243 10.14 -7.36 4.04
CA SER A 243 9.05 -8.00 3.31
C SER A 243 8.98 -7.43 1.90
N PRO A 244 8.39 -8.16 0.93
CA PRO A 244 7.94 -7.51 -0.28
C PRO A 244 7.06 -6.32 0.13
N SER A 245 7.21 -5.20 -0.54
CA SER A 245 6.54 -3.97 -0.14
C SER A 245 5.50 -3.55 -1.16
N SER A 246 4.54 -2.79 -0.67
CA SER A 246 3.50 -2.11 -1.41
C SER A 246 3.30 -0.71 -0.81
N LEU A 247 2.68 0.17 -1.59
CA LEU A 247 2.46 1.56 -1.24
C LEU A 247 0.96 1.87 -1.22
N TRP A 248 0.43 2.21 -0.06
CA TRP A 248 -0.89 2.79 0.08
C TRP A 248 -0.89 4.21 -0.44
N THR A 249 -1.53 4.44 -1.59
CA THR A 249 -1.51 5.74 -2.26
C THR A 249 -2.65 6.67 -1.82
N ALA A 250 -3.48 6.23 -0.87
CA ALA A 250 -4.66 6.96 -0.44
C ALA A 250 -4.32 8.25 0.29
N ALA A 251 -3.54 8.12 1.38
CA ALA A 251 -3.32 9.17 2.37
C ALA A 251 -2.77 10.46 1.77
N PHE A 252 -1.81 10.36 0.86
CA PHE A 252 -1.09 11.50 0.31
C PHE A 252 -1.19 11.56 -1.22
N PRO A 253 -1.74 12.65 -1.80
CA PRO A 253 -1.85 12.82 -3.25
C PRO A 253 -0.53 12.66 -4.01
N THR A 254 0.59 12.99 -3.37
CA THR A 254 1.93 12.89 -3.97
C THR A 254 2.32 11.46 -4.38
N TYR A 255 1.69 10.44 -3.80
CA TYR A 255 1.93 9.04 -4.18
C TYR A 255 1.17 8.58 -5.43
N ARG A 256 0.32 9.45 -5.99
CA ARG A 256 -0.47 9.21 -7.21
C ARG A 256 0.02 10.05 -8.39
N THR A 257 1.28 10.50 -8.34
CA THR A 257 1.90 11.31 -9.40
C THR A 257 3.00 10.54 -10.12
N LYS A 258 3.46 11.08 -11.25
CA LYS A 258 4.55 10.49 -12.04
C LYS A 258 5.84 10.36 -11.22
N GLU A 259 6.09 11.28 -10.29
CA GLU A 259 7.26 11.31 -9.41
C GLU A 259 7.37 10.06 -8.52
N ALA A 260 6.25 9.40 -8.21
CA ALA A 260 6.25 8.16 -7.45
C ALA A 260 6.68 6.94 -8.30
N VAL A 261 6.51 7.00 -9.62
CA VAL A 261 6.72 5.86 -10.53
C VAL A 261 8.15 5.30 -10.44
N PRO A 262 9.23 6.09 -10.45
CA PRO A 262 10.58 5.54 -10.34
C PRO A 262 10.86 4.75 -9.06
N TYR A 263 10.26 5.17 -7.95
CA TYR A 263 10.40 4.49 -6.68
C TYR A 263 9.71 3.11 -6.72
N LEU A 264 8.47 3.08 -7.23
CA LEU A 264 7.70 1.85 -7.42
C LEU A 264 8.38 0.90 -8.42
N ALA A 265 8.85 1.44 -9.55
CA ALA A 265 9.50 0.72 -10.63
C ALA A 265 10.77 0.02 -10.16
N SER A 266 11.66 0.79 -9.52
CA SER A 266 12.98 0.32 -9.13
C SER A 266 12.93 -0.74 -8.03
N THR A 267 11.85 -0.84 -7.26
CA THR A 267 11.71 -1.75 -6.11
C THR A 267 10.68 -2.87 -6.33
N ALA A 268 9.99 -2.84 -7.48
CA ALA A 268 8.80 -3.67 -7.74
C ALA A 268 7.79 -3.57 -6.58
N GLN A 269 7.61 -2.36 -6.05
CA GLN A 269 6.63 -2.07 -5.00
C GLN A 269 5.27 -1.83 -5.66
N VAL A 270 4.26 -2.54 -5.18
CA VAL A 270 2.90 -2.50 -5.75
C VAL A 270 2.16 -1.26 -5.23
N PRO A 271 1.71 -0.32 -6.07
CA PRO A 271 0.83 0.75 -5.62
C PRO A 271 -0.59 0.23 -5.40
N PHE A 272 -1.18 0.55 -4.25
CA PHE A 272 -2.61 0.34 -4.02
C PHE A 272 -3.34 1.51 -4.66
N VAL A 273 -3.94 1.28 -5.82
CA VAL A 273 -4.68 2.32 -6.56
C VAL A 273 -6.09 2.41 -5.99
N ILE A 274 -6.44 3.56 -5.40
CA ILE A 274 -7.65 3.68 -4.60
C ILE A 274 -8.82 4.15 -5.44
N LEU A 275 -9.97 3.53 -5.22
CA LEU A 275 -11.27 3.93 -5.76
C LEU A 275 -12.23 4.22 -4.61
N GLY A 276 -13.14 5.16 -4.82
CA GLY A 276 -14.20 5.45 -3.85
C GLY A 276 -13.86 6.55 -2.85
N THR A 277 -14.86 6.91 -2.05
CA THR A 277 -14.75 8.02 -1.10
C THR A 277 -14.87 7.49 0.34
N GLN A 278 -13.81 7.61 1.13
CA GLN A 278 -13.90 7.41 2.58
C GLN A 278 -14.45 8.69 3.25
N PHE A 279 -13.82 9.83 2.95
CA PHE A 279 -14.23 11.14 3.45
C PHE A 279 -14.26 12.14 2.30
N LYS A 280 -15.36 12.88 2.17
CA LYS A 280 -15.50 13.93 1.15
C LYS A 280 -14.58 15.11 1.46
N ALA A 281 -14.16 15.81 0.41
CA ALA A 281 -13.41 17.07 0.50
C ALA A 281 -12.00 16.98 1.14
N CYS A 282 -11.42 15.79 1.28
CA CYS A 282 -10.02 15.59 1.68
C CYS A 282 -9.27 14.66 0.70
N SER A 283 -8.04 14.25 1.04
CA SER A 283 -7.24 13.37 0.18
C SER A 283 -7.83 11.96 -0.02
N LEU A 284 -8.80 11.58 0.81
CA LEU A 284 -9.51 10.29 0.82
C LEU A 284 -10.80 10.29 -0.02
N ASP A 285 -11.01 11.33 -0.83
CA ASP A 285 -12.05 11.44 -1.84
C ASP A 285 -11.48 11.02 -3.21
N HIS A 286 -11.50 9.72 -3.50
CA HIS A 286 -10.90 9.17 -4.72
C HIS A 286 -11.94 9.00 -5.84
N PRO A 287 -11.50 9.06 -7.11
CA PRO A 287 -12.38 8.77 -8.23
C PRO A 287 -13.01 7.37 -8.14
N LYS A 288 -14.23 7.23 -8.64
CA LYS A 288 -14.89 5.92 -8.83
C LYS A 288 -14.75 5.38 -10.26
N VAL A 289 -13.96 6.06 -11.09
CA VAL A 289 -13.76 5.74 -12.51
C VAL A 289 -12.30 5.32 -12.68
N PRO A 290 -11.99 4.01 -12.81
CA PRO A 290 -10.62 3.51 -12.94
C PRO A 290 -9.76 4.24 -13.96
N SER A 291 -10.32 4.56 -15.14
CA SER A 291 -9.56 5.14 -16.26
C SER A 291 -9.06 6.57 -16.05
N VAL A 292 -9.56 7.30 -15.04
CA VAL A 292 -9.04 8.65 -14.72
C VAL A 292 -7.78 8.59 -13.85
N ILE A 293 -7.44 7.43 -13.31
CA ILE A 293 -6.22 7.22 -12.52
C ILE A 293 -5.19 6.57 -13.43
N THR A 294 -4.15 7.32 -13.82
CA THR A 294 -3.27 6.92 -14.93
C THR A 294 -1.81 6.71 -14.55
N PHE A 295 -1.37 7.16 -13.37
CA PHE A 295 0.05 7.16 -12.98
C PHE A 295 0.69 5.76 -12.98
N GLN A 296 -0.11 4.72 -12.70
CA GLN A 296 0.32 3.32 -12.62
C GLN A 296 0.45 2.63 -13.99
N ARG A 297 -0.18 3.18 -15.04
CA ARG A 297 -0.34 2.51 -16.35
C ARG A 297 0.97 2.01 -16.97
N PRO A 298 2.07 2.79 -17.01
CA PRO A 298 3.33 2.33 -17.58
C PRO A 298 3.86 1.07 -16.88
N LEU A 299 3.79 1.02 -15.54
CA LEU A 299 4.23 -0.12 -14.74
C LEU A 299 3.34 -1.34 -14.94
N TRP A 300 2.03 -1.13 -14.93
CA TRP A 300 1.07 -2.21 -15.10
C TRP A 300 1.20 -2.90 -16.46
N ARG A 301 1.43 -2.13 -17.54
CA ARG A 301 1.70 -2.70 -18.87
C ARG A 301 2.95 -3.57 -18.88
N LEU A 302 4.04 -3.11 -18.27
CA LEU A 302 5.27 -3.90 -18.16
C LEU A 302 5.06 -5.17 -17.34
N TRP A 303 4.40 -5.07 -16.18
CA TRP A 303 4.17 -6.22 -15.30
C TRP A 303 3.18 -7.24 -15.88
N GLU A 304 2.28 -6.84 -16.77
CA GLU A 304 1.36 -7.76 -17.47
C GLU A 304 2.07 -8.83 -18.31
N LEU A 305 3.30 -8.55 -18.76
CA LEU A 305 4.12 -9.51 -19.50
C LEU A 305 4.49 -10.75 -18.67
N LEU A 306 4.38 -10.64 -17.34
CA LEU A 306 4.65 -11.70 -16.36
C LEU A 306 3.38 -12.44 -15.91
N ASP A 307 2.24 -12.22 -16.56
CA ASP A 307 1.00 -12.93 -16.22
C ASP A 307 1.15 -14.45 -16.33
N GLY A 308 0.61 -15.15 -15.33
CA GLY A 308 0.75 -16.61 -15.18
C GLY A 308 2.10 -17.08 -14.66
N LYS A 309 3.08 -16.18 -14.44
CA LYS A 309 4.35 -16.52 -13.78
C LYS A 309 4.18 -16.57 -12.27
N MET A 310 4.93 -17.47 -11.64
CA MET A 310 4.89 -17.76 -10.21
C MET A 310 6.30 -18.11 -9.72
N ASN A 311 6.57 -17.91 -8.44
CA ASN A 311 7.86 -18.14 -7.79
C ASN A 311 8.99 -17.40 -8.52
N VAL A 312 8.90 -16.07 -8.52
CA VAL A 312 9.85 -15.16 -9.18
C VAL A 312 10.93 -14.71 -8.21
N SER A 313 12.10 -14.34 -8.73
CA SER A 313 13.14 -13.67 -7.95
C SER A 313 13.27 -12.22 -8.42
N ILE A 314 13.38 -11.29 -7.46
CA ILE A 314 13.39 -9.85 -7.72
C ILE A 314 14.68 -9.22 -7.20
N TYR A 315 15.39 -8.58 -8.12
CA TYR A 315 16.62 -7.86 -7.87
C TYR A 315 16.41 -6.38 -8.15
N SER A 316 16.88 -5.49 -7.30
CA SER A 316 16.65 -4.05 -7.39
C SER A 316 17.92 -3.26 -7.07
N THR A 317 18.05 -2.07 -7.65
CA THR A 317 19.09 -1.09 -7.26
C THR A 317 18.93 -0.55 -5.83
N ALA A 318 17.81 -0.84 -5.15
CA ALA A 318 17.60 -0.56 -3.73
C ALA A 318 17.94 -1.75 -2.82
N ASN A 319 18.29 -2.92 -3.39
CA ASN A 319 18.56 -4.15 -2.63
C ASN A 319 20.07 -4.39 -2.50
N SER A 320 20.48 -5.10 -1.45
CA SER A 320 21.88 -5.46 -1.22
C SER A 320 22.43 -6.50 -2.22
N ALA A 321 21.55 -7.28 -2.86
CA ALA A 321 21.90 -8.25 -3.90
C ALA A 321 21.81 -7.65 -5.31
N ASN A 322 22.33 -6.43 -5.52
CA ASN A 322 22.18 -5.68 -6.76
C ASN A 322 23.10 -6.24 -7.89
N PRO A 323 22.54 -6.79 -8.99
CA PRO A 323 23.31 -7.25 -10.16
C PRO A 323 23.59 -6.14 -11.18
N PHE A 324 23.17 -4.89 -10.91
CA PHE A 324 23.20 -3.81 -11.88
C PHE A 324 24.43 -2.91 -11.74
N LYS A 325 24.85 -2.37 -12.87
CA LYS A 325 25.73 -1.20 -12.95
C LYS A 325 24.95 -0.05 -13.61
N THR A 326 24.68 1.01 -12.84
CA THR A 326 23.86 2.17 -13.25
C THR A 326 24.44 3.46 -12.69
N ASP A 327 24.02 4.62 -13.20
CA ASP A 327 24.26 5.92 -12.55
C ASP A 327 23.23 6.21 -11.43
N ASP A 328 23.46 7.29 -10.68
CA ASP A 328 22.69 7.65 -9.47
C ASP A 328 21.21 7.94 -9.74
N ASN A 329 20.88 8.39 -10.96
CA ASN A 329 19.52 8.75 -11.34
C ASN A 329 18.80 7.62 -12.09
N THR A 330 19.46 6.48 -12.29
CA THR A 330 18.84 5.31 -12.89
C THR A 330 18.45 4.32 -11.79
N GLY A 331 17.16 4.04 -11.70
CA GLY A 331 16.64 2.90 -10.96
C GLY A 331 16.50 1.70 -11.88
N ALA A 332 16.66 0.49 -11.33
CA ALA A 332 16.40 -0.73 -12.08
C ALA A 332 15.86 -1.84 -11.19
N CYS A 333 14.99 -2.66 -11.77
CA CYS A 333 14.41 -3.84 -11.15
C CYS A 333 14.37 -4.98 -12.17
N LEU A 334 14.96 -6.12 -11.83
CA LEU A 334 14.94 -7.34 -12.64
C LEU A 334 14.06 -8.37 -11.93
N ILE A 335 13.06 -8.85 -12.65
CA ILE A 335 12.18 -9.92 -12.20
C ILE A 335 12.49 -11.15 -13.06
N THR A 336 12.97 -12.22 -12.43
CA THR A 336 13.32 -13.47 -13.11
C THR A 336 12.30 -14.56 -12.79
N ALA A 337 12.02 -15.41 -13.77
CA ALA A 337 11.15 -16.57 -13.65
C ALA A 337 11.88 -17.82 -14.15
N LYS A 338 11.27 -19.00 -13.91
CA LYS A 338 11.80 -20.28 -14.39
C LYS A 338 11.96 -20.29 -15.92
N GLY A 339 12.95 -21.03 -16.41
CA GLY A 339 13.18 -21.20 -17.85
C GLY A 339 13.90 -20.02 -18.53
N GLY A 340 14.65 -19.22 -17.76
CA GLY A 340 15.47 -18.11 -18.28
C GLY A 340 14.68 -16.86 -18.67
N GLU A 341 13.40 -16.80 -18.30
CA GLU A 341 12.56 -15.64 -18.58
C GLU A 341 12.82 -14.52 -17.59
N ALA A 342 12.96 -13.29 -18.08
CA ALA A 342 13.24 -12.14 -17.23
C ALA A 342 12.67 -10.84 -17.79
N LEU A 343 12.18 -9.97 -16.90
CA LEU A 343 11.78 -8.60 -17.22
C LEU A 343 12.66 -7.65 -16.42
N LEU A 344 13.48 -6.87 -17.13
CA LEU A 344 14.22 -5.75 -16.57
C LEU A 344 13.43 -4.46 -16.78
N VAL A 345 13.02 -3.81 -15.71
CA VAL A 345 12.43 -2.46 -15.73
C VAL A 345 13.51 -1.46 -15.32
N VAL A 346 13.72 -0.43 -16.14
CA VAL A 346 14.59 0.71 -15.84
C VAL A 346 13.76 1.97 -15.70
N THR A 347 14.23 2.89 -14.87
CA THR A 347 13.51 4.13 -14.58
C THR A 347 14.43 5.31 -14.34
N ASN A 348 13.91 6.50 -14.58
CA ASN A 348 14.60 7.77 -14.47
C ASN A 348 14.10 8.55 -13.24
N PHE A 349 14.98 8.78 -12.25
CA PHE A 349 14.65 9.60 -11.08
C PHE A 349 14.69 11.12 -11.35
N SER A 350 15.16 11.56 -12.52
CA SER A 350 15.14 12.97 -12.92
C SER A 350 13.81 13.36 -13.54
N ASP A 351 13.48 14.64 -13.47
CA ASP A 351 12.36 15.31 -14.16
C ASP A 351 12.59 15.52 -15.66
N LYS A 352 13.81 15.28 -16.17
CA LYS A 352 14.18 15.46 -17.58
C LYS A 352 14.37 14.13 -18.28
N LYS A 353 14.01 14.08 -19.58
CA LYS A 353 14.27 12.93 -20.46
C LYS A 353 15.77 12.64 -20.55
N ARG A 354 16.13 11.34 -20.53
CA ARG A 354 17.51 10.86 -20.58
C ARG A 354 17.64 9.54 -21.31
N ASP A 355 18.80 9.30 -21.91
CA ASP A 355 19.19 7.98 -22.37
C ASP A 355 19.82 7.21 -21.20
N ILE A 356 19.21 6.08 -20.86
CA ILE A 356 19.67 5.17 -19.83
C ILE A 356 20.48 4.05 -20.49
N SER A 357 21.63 3.73 -19.91
CA SER A 357 22.41 2.53 -20.22
C SER A 357 22.55 1.71 -18.95
N ILE A 358 22.33 0.41 -19.06
CA ILE A 358 22.40 -0.52 -17.94
C ILE A 358 23.17 -1.78 -18.31
N SER A 359 23.94 -2.31 -17.38
CA SER A 359 24.55 -3.64 -17.49
C SER A 359 24.06 -4.53 -16.37
N VAL A 360 23.77 -5.79 -16.69
CA VAL A 360 23.31 -6.82 -15.75
C VAL A 360 24.39 -7.90 -15.62
N ASP A 361 24.85 -8.13 -14.39
CA ASP A 361 25.70 -9.26 -14.04
C ASP A 361 24.81 -10.50 -13.80
N TRP A 362 24.51 -11.23 -14.87
CA TRP A 362 23.65 -12.41 -14.84
C TRP A 362 24.16 -13.51 -13.91
N SER A 363 25.47 -13.57 -13.63
CA SER A 363 26.05 -14.57 -12.72
C SER A 363 25.52 -14.44 -11.28
N LYS A 364 25.13 -13.22 -10.87
CA LYS A 364 24.54 -12.94 -9.55
C LYS A 364 23.05 -13.30 -9.45
N THR A 365 22.40 -13.59 -10.59
CA THR A 365 20.95 -13.87 -10.64
C THR A 365 20.61 -15.35 -10.58
N GLY A 366 21.60 -16.22 -10.78
CA GLY A 366 21.41 -17.67 -10.84
C GLY A 366 20.66 -18.17 -12.08
N ILE A 367 20.41 -17.31 -13.08
CA ILE A 367 19.74 -17.69 -14.33
C ILE A 367 20.60 -17.35 -15.56
N VAL A 368 20.39 -18.11 -16.64
CA VAL A 368 20.83 -17.72 -17.99
C VAL A 368 19.61 -17.15 -18.71
N PRO A 369 19.62 -15.87 -19.11
CA PRO A 369 18.48 -15.26 -19.77
C PRO A 369 18.25 -15.90 -21.14
N ASN A 370 17.00 -15.93 -21.58
CA ASN A 370 16.66 -16.31 -22.94
C ASN A 370 17.32 -15.37 -23.97
N PRO A 371 17.69 -15.87 -25.16
CA PRO A 371 18.46 -15.10 -26.14
C PRO A 371 17.66 -13.98 -26.80
N THR A 372 16.34 -14.12 -26.91
CA THR A 372 15.49 -13.07 -27.50
C THR A 372 15.28 -11.96 -26.48
N CYS A 373 15.77 -10.77 -26.82
CA CYS A 373 15.59 -9.55 -26.03
C CYS A 373 14.66 -8.59 -26.79
N ILE A 374 13.62 -8.11 -26.09
CA ILE A 374 12.67 -7.14 -26.61
C ILE A 374 12.77 -5.88 -25.76
N LYS A 375 13.05 -4.73 -26.38
CA LYS A 375 12.95 -3.43 -25.72
C LYS A 375 11.49 -2.98 -25.73
N LEU A 376 11.04 -2.48 -24.60
CA LEU A 376 9.66 -2.10 -24.32
C LEU A 376 9.63 -0.62 -23.92
N SER A 377 8.83 0.16 -24.64
CA SER A 377 8.52 1.54 -24.28
C SER A 377 7.10 1.58 -23.73
N ALA A 378 6.94 2.13 -22.53
CA ALA A 378 5.63 2.31 -21.90
C ALA A 378 5.54 3.70 -21.29
N ASP A 379 4.60 4.50 -21.80
CA ASP A 379 4.28 5.82 -21.27
C ASP A 379 2.79 5.89 -20.89
N TYR A 380 2.30 7.07 -20.48
CA TYR A 380 0.93 7.25 -20.00
C TYR A 380 -0.15 7.21 -21.10
N THR A 381 0.27 7.24 -22.36
CA THR A 381 -0.58 7.36 -23.56
C THR A 381 -0.45 6.18 -24.51
N SER A 382 0.73 5.57 -24.60
CA SER A 382 1.04 4.54 -25.57
C SER A 382 2.08 3.54 -25.07
N THR A 383 2.15 2.41 -25.78
CA THR A 383 3.14 1.36 -25.59
C THR A 383 3.67 0.90 -26.94
N SER A 384 4.95 0.57 -27.01
CA SER A 384 5.59 0.04 -28.21
C SER A 384 6.75 -0.88 -27.87
N TRP A 385 7.13 -1.74 -28.81
CA TRP A 385 8.26 -2.65 -28.61
C TRP A 385 9.07 -2.80 -29.89
N GLU A 386 10.34 -3.16 -29.73
CA GLU A 386 11.23 -3.53 -30.82
C GLU A 386 12.22 -4.59 -30.36
N ALA A 387 12.75 -5.37 -31.30
CA ALA A 387 13.85 -6.29 -31.01
C ALA A 387 15.08 -5.51 -30.55
N ALA A 388 15.79 -6.04 -29.56
CA ALA A 388 16.97 -5.41 -28.98
C ALA A 388 18.13 -6.38 -28.84
N ASP A 389 19.34 -5.84 -28.77
CA ASP A 389 20.53 -6.61 -28.42
C ASP A 389 20.61 -6.77 -26.90
N GLY A 390 20.50 -8.00 -26.41
CA GLY A 390 20.59 -8.33 -24.99
C GLY A 390 21.95 -7.99 -24.34
N SER A 391 22.99 -7.73 -25.14
CA SER A 391 24.30 -7.30 -24.66
C SER A 391 24.44 -5.78 -24.49
N ASN A 392 23.54 -4.99 -25.09
CA ASN A 392 23.56 -3.53 -25.07
C ASN A 392 22.18 -2.95 -24.71
N LEU A 393 21.91 -2.86 -23.40
CA LEU A 393 20.62 -2.43 -22.88
C LEU A 393 20.58 -0.91 -22.73
N THR A 394 20.01 -0.24 -23.73
CA THR A 394 19.86 1.21 -23.78
C THR A 394 18.43 1.64 -24.12
N ALA A 395 17.92 2.68 -23.46
CA ALA A 395 16.58 3.20 -23.69
C ALA A 395 16.50 4.71 -23.38
N ALA A 396 15.79 5.45 -24.23
CA ALA A 396 15.40 6.82 -23.96
C ALA A 396 14.18 6.83 -23.03
N VAL A 397 14.31 7.42 -21.85
CA VAL A 397 13.28 7.42 -20.80
C VAL A 397 12.95 8.85 -20.41
N ASP A 398 11.65 9.20 -20.44
CA ASP A 398 11.18 10.52 -20.04
C ASP A 398 11.42 10.79 -18.54
N GLY A 399 11.24 12.05 -18.13
CA GLY A 399 11.35 12.42 -16.72
C GLY A 399 10.34 11.65 -15.87
N PHE A 400 10.83 10.99 -14.82
CA PHE A 400 10.04 10.06 -13.98
C PHE A 400 9.38 8.90 -14.77
N GLY A 401 9.91 8.58 -15.95
CA GLY A 401 9.40 7.52 -16.82
C GLY A 401 10.03 6.14 -16.55
N VAL A 402 9.57 5.15 -17.32
CA VAL A 402 10.07 3.78 -17.30
C VAL A 402 10.29 3.23 -18.71
N ALA A 403 11.16 2.23 -18.83
CA ALA A 403 11.27 1.36 -20.00
C ALA A 403 11.54 -0.08 -19.53
N GLY A 404 11.34 -1.04 -20.42
CA GLY A 404 11.53 -2.46 -20.13
C GLY A 404 12.43 -3.17 -21.13
N PHE A 405 13.04 -4.27 -20.69
CA PHE A 405 13.66 -5.27 -21.54
C PHE A 405 13.16 -6.64 -21.13
N LEU A 406 12.46 -7.33 -22.04
CA LEU A 406 11.94 -8.68 -21.83
C LEU A 406 12.86 -9.69 -22.51
N PHE A 407 13.36 -10.64 -21.72
CA PHE A 407 14.08 -11.81 -22.17
C PHE A 407 13.14 -13.01 -22.13
N ALA A 408 12.79 -13.56 -23.28
CA ALA A 408 11.81 -14.64 -23.39
C ALA A 408 12.16 -15.61 -24.52
N ALA A 409 11.63 -16.83 -24.48
CA ALA A 409 11.72 -17.73 -25.62
C ALA A 409 10.84 -17.21 -26.77
N ASP A 410 11.38 -17.20 -27.99
CA ASP A 410 10.62 -16.82 -29.18
C ASP A 410 9.57 -17.89 -29.50
N THR A 411 8.32 -17.57 -29.18
CA THR A 411 7.19 -18.50 -29.20
C THR A 411 5.93 -17.73 -29.59
N GLU A 412 4.90 -18.44 -30.06
CA GLU A 412 3.57 -17.86 -30.30
C GLU A 412 3.01 -17.16 -29.05
N SER A 413 3.27 -17.73 -27.86
CA SER A 413 2.92 -17.13 -26.57
C SER A 413 3.57 -15.76 -26.34
N LEU A 414 4.79 -15.53 -26.82
CA LEU A 414 5.44 -14.22 -26.75
C LEU A 414 4.68 -13.20 -27.62
N GLN A 415 4.31 -13.57 -28.85
CA GLN A 415 3.60 -12.68 -29.76
C GLN A 415 2.23 -12.26 -29.22
N ILE A 416 1.49 -13.18 -28.59
CA ILE A 416 0.22 -12.87 -27.90
C ILE A 416 0.43 -11.85 -26.77
N ARG A 417 1.49 -12.03 -25.97
CA ARG A 417 1.81 -11.10 -24.88
C ARG A 417 2.23 -9.72 -25.38
N LEU A 418 3.03 -9.65 -26.44
CA LEU A 418 3.42 -8.39 -27.06
C LEU A 418 2.24 -7.66 -27.70
N SER A 419 1.33 -8.39 -28.35
CA SER A 419 0.07 -7.81 -28.87
C SER A 419 -0.78 -7.21 -27.74
N ARG A 420 -0.93 -7.94 -26.62
CA ARG A 420 -1.61 -7.43 -25.42
C ARG A 420 -0.90 -6.20 -24.84
N PHE A 421 0.43 -6.19 -24.81
CA PHE A 421 1.22 -5.06 -24.32
C PHE A 421 0.97 -3.78 -25.14
N THR A 422 0.85 -3.89 -26.46
CA THR A 422 0.60 -2.75 -27.38
C THR A 422 -0.85 -2.28 -27.46
N ARG A 423 -1.77 -2.90 -26.70
CA ARG A 423 -3.18 -2.50 -26.78
C ARG A 423 -3.37 -1.08 -26.24
N PRO A 424 -4.26 -0.27 -26.86
CA PRO A 424 -4.59 1.05 -26.36
C PRO A 424 -5.02 1.01 -24.89
N TYR A 425 -4.75 2.08 -24.14
CA TYR A 425 -5.31 2.20 -22.80
C TYR A 425 -6.84 2.30 -22.86
N PRO A 426 -7.56 1.72 -21.90
CA PRO A 426 -9.00 1.86 -21.81
C PRO A 426 -9.40 3.34 -21.71
N SER A 427 -10.57 3.64 -22.28
CA SER A 427 -11.19 4.96 -22.17
C SER A 427 -12.70 4.81 -22.05
N HIS A 428 -13.28 5.60 -21.15
CA HIS A 428 -14.71 5.67 -20.88
C HIS A 428 -15.18 7.13 -20.95
N PRO A 429 -15.24 7.73 -22.15
CA PRO A 429 -15.35 9.17 -22.32
C PRO A 429 -16.51 9.82 -21.57
N LYS A 430 -17.67 9.13 -21.48
CA LYS A 430 -18.84 9.63 -20.77
C LYS A 430 -18.58 9.78 -19.26
N ARG A 431 -18.05 8.73 -18.61
CA ARG A 431 -17.77 8.71 -17.17
C ARG A 431 -16.58 9.58 -16.82
N GLU A 432 -15.56 9.59 -17.67
CA GLU A 432 -14.41 10.48 -17.57
C GLU A 432 -14.84 11.95 -17.65
N ALA A 433 -15.69 12.31 -18.63
CA ALA A 433 -16.22 13.66 -18.75
C ALA A 433 -17.10 14.05 -17.56
N GLU A 434 -17.93 13.14 -17.04
CA GLU A 434 -18.73 13.38 -15.85
C GLU A 434 -17.86 13.67 -14.62
N TYR A 435 -16.86 12.82 -14.36
CA TYR A 435 -15.91 13.03 -13.27
C TYR A 435 -15.12 14.34 -13.43
N ASN A 436 -14.57 14.59 -14.61
CA ASN A 436 -13.80 15.82 -14.89
C ASN A 436 -14.66 17.08 -14.74
N ASN A 437 -15.93 17.04 -15.15
CA ASN A 437 -16.87 18.13 -14.93
C ASN A 437 -17.16 18.37 -13.43
N GLN A 438 -17.22 17.32 -12.62
CA GLN A 438 -17.35 17.46 -11.16
C GLN A 438 -16.10 18.08 -10.55
N VAL A 439 -14.91 17.62 -10.92
CA VAL A 439 -13.63 18.19 -10.48
C VAL A 439 -13.52 19.67 -10.87
N GLU A 440 -13.90 20.01 -12.11
CA GLU A 440 -13.86 21.39 -12.58
C GLU A 440 -14.85 22.29 -11.84
N LYS A 441 -16.05 21.79 -11.50
CA LYS A 441 -16.99 22.53 -10.62
C LYS A 441 -16.38 22.80 -9.25
N ILE A 442 -15.73 21.81 -8.64
CA ILE A 442 -15.06 21.98 -7.34
C ILE A 442 -13.90 22.99 -7.46
N ARG A 443 -13.09 22.89 -8.51
CA ARG A 443 -11.98 23.81 -8.77
C ARG A 443 -12.49 25.26 -8.90
N LYS A 444 -13.54 25.48 -9.71
CA LYS A 444 -14.17 26.80 -9.86
C LYS A 444 -14.71 27.32 -8.55
N ALA A 445 -15.43 26.49 -7.78
CA ALA A 445 -15.95 26.88 -6.47
C ALA A 445 -14.84 27.24 -5.45
N ARG A 446 -13.65 26.63 -5.56
CA ARG A 446 -12.51 26.88 -4.66
C ARG A 446 -11.66 28.09 -5.06
N TYR A 447 -11.40 28.27 -6.35
CA TYR A 447 -10.39 29.20 -6.84
C TYR A 447 -10.94 30.33 -7.73
N GLU A 448 -12.17 30.19 -8.22
CA GLU A 448 -12.84 31.13 -9.12
C GLU A 448 -14.26 31.44 -8.64
N ALA A 449 -14.47 31.40 -7.31
CA ALA A 449 -15.75 31.72 -6.72
C ALA A 449 -16.15 33.16 -7.10
N PRO A 450 -17.36 33.39 -7.61
CA PRO A 450 -17.81 34.74 -7.88
C PRO A 450 -17.93 35.53 -6.58
N ALA A 451 -17.79 36.86 -6.68
CA ALA A 451 -18.06 37.72 -5.54
C ALA A 451 -19.53 37.58 -5.12
N TRP A 452 -19.75 37.03 -3.93
CA TRP A 452 -21.07 36.94 -3.32
C TRP A 452 -21.25 38.11 -2.35
N ARG A 453 -22.44 38.73 -2.38
CA ARG A 453 -22.80 39.77 -1.39
C ARG A 453 -22.91 39.18 0.01
N GLU A 454 -23.40 37.95 0.10
CA GLU A 454 -23.60 37.19 1.33
C GLU A 454 -23.28 35.71 1.06
N CYS A 455 -22.62 35.06 2.02
CA CYS A 455 -22.33 33.63 2.00
C CYS A 455 -22.83 33.00 3.31
N TYR A 456 -23.38 31.80 3.21
CA TYR A 456 -23.79 31.00 4.37
C TYR A 456 -22.94 29.74 4.41
N LEU A 457 -22.42 29.40 5.58
CA LEU A 457 -21.62 28.19 5.78
C LEU A 457 -22.45 27.21 6.60
N GLN A 458 -22.97 26.18 5.93
CA GLN A 458 -23.56 25.05 6.64
C GLN A 458 -22.48 24.03 6.97
N VAL A 459 -22.34 23.71 8.27
CA VAL A 459 -21.50 22.63 8.76
C VAL A 459 -22.41 21.48 9.18
N SER A 460 -22.19 20.33 8.57
CA SER A 460 -22.91 19.08 8.86
C SER A 460 -21.88 18.03 9.27
N LEU A 461 -22.08 17.44 10.45
CA LEU A 461 -21.31 16.28 10.89
C LEU A 461 -22.18 15.05 10.64
N PRO A 462 -21.86 14.23 9.62
CA PRO A 462 -22.72 13.13 9.24
C PRO A 462 -22.77 12.06 10.34
N ASN A 463 -23.93 11.40 10.45
CA ASN A 463 -24.11 10.23 11.32
C ASN A 463 -23.90 8.97 10.52
N PHE A 464 -22.66 8.50 10.42
CA PHE A 464 -22.39 7.17 9.90
C PHE A 464 -22.13 6.23 11.09
N ALA A 465 -22.81 5.09 11.12
CA ALA A 465 -22.42 4.02 12.02
C ALA A 465 -21.12 3.40 11.48
N ASN A 466 -19.96 3.91 11.88
CA ASN A 466 -18.67 3.41 11.39
C ASN A 466 -17.57 3.43 12.49
N ASN A 467 -16.89 2.28 12.55
CA ASN A 467 -15.50 1.93 12.85
C ASN A 467 -14.66 2.61 13.98
N TYR A 468 -13.82 1.81 14.65
CA TYR A 468 -12.89 2.20 15.74
C TYR A 468 -11.86 3.31 15.39
N GLU A 469 -11.49 3.49 14.11
CA GLU A 469 -10.66 4.65 13.71
C GLU A 469 -11.47 5.94 13.75
N GLU A 470 -12.79 5.85 13.62
CA GLU A 470 -13.71 6.91 13.99
C GLU A 470 -14.17 6.84 15.45
N SER A 471 -13.97 5.75 16.19
CA SER A 471 -14.00 5.85 17.66
C SER A 471 -12.81 6.65 18.16
N LEU A 472 -11.71 6.75 17.41
CA LEU A 472 -10.73 7.82 17.63
C LEU A 472 -11.29 9.18 17.25
N TRP A 473 -12.19 9.33 16.25
CA TRP A 473 -12.98 10.56 16.13
C TRP A 473 -13.82 10.78 17.40
N TRP A 474 -14.68 9.86 17.81
CA TRP A 474 -15.53 10.03 19.00
C TRP A 474 -14.75 10.19 20.32
N ASP A 475 -13.61 9.51 20.49
CA ASP A 475 -12.75 9.55 21.71
C ASP A 475 -11.69 10.66 21.66
N LEU A 476 -11.26 11.16 20.49
CA LEU A 476 -10.36 12.34 20.36
C LEU A 476 -11.11 13.67 20.39
N TYR A 477 -12.43 13.67 20.52
CA TYR A 477 -13.21 14.88 20.25
C TYR A 477 -14.12 15.37 21.38
N GLU A 478 -13.46 16.12 22.26
CA GLU A 478 -13.72 17.55 22.40
C GLU A 478 -13.33 18.31 21.09
N ASN A 479 -13.97 18.08 19.92
CA ASN A 479 -13.62 18.90 18.74
C ASN A 479 -14.16 20.31 18.87
N GLU A 480 -13.21 21.22 18.72
CA GLU A 480 -13.45 22.62 18.44
C GLU A 480 -13.43 22.81 16.92
N VAL A 481 -14.58 23.15 16.33
CA VAL A 481 -14.66 23.49 14.91
C VAL A 481 -14.36 24.99 14.77
N GLN A 482 -13.19 25.33 14.24
CA GLN A 482 -12.79 26.73 14.03
C GLN A 482 -13.02 27.16 12.59
N LEU A 483 -13.58 28.35 12.41
CA LEU A 483 -13.56 29.04 11.12
C LEU A 483 -12.26 29.85 11.03
N VAL A 484 -11.44 29.57 10.02
CA VAL A 484 -10.11 30.17 9.86
C VAL A 484 -10.00 30.86 8.50
N ASP A 485 -9.59 32.13 8.52
CA ASP A 485 -9.14 32.84 7.33
C ASP A 485 -7.70 32.44 7.00
N VAL A 486 -7.54 31.78 5.87
CA VAL A 486 -6.27 31.28 5.33
C VAL A 486 -5.78 32.09 4.13
N THR A 487 -6.33 33.29 3.89
CA THR A 487 -5.89 34.18 2.80
C THR A 487 -4.40 34.52 2.91
N ASN A 488 -3.86 34.59 4.14
CA ASN A 488 -2.42 34.57 4.40
C ASN A 488 -2.03 33.27 5.13
N PRO A 489 -1.61 32.21 4.41
CA PRO A 489 -1.27 30.93 5.02
C PRO A 489 -0.10 30.98 6.02
N ALA A 490 0.78 31.98 5.92
CA ALA A 490 1.87 32.17 6.88
C ALA A 490 1.40 32.74 8.22
N SER A 491 0.18 33.30 8.26
CA SER A 491 -0.43 33.88 9.46
C SER A 491 -1.95 33.68 9.41
N PRO A 492 -2.44 32.44 9.54
CA PRO A 492 -3.88 32.16 9.54
C PRO A 492 -4.58 32.87 10.70
N LYS A 493 -5.78 33.39 10.45
CA LYS A 493 -6.57 34.11 11.47
C LYS A 493 -7.83 33.32 11.81
N VAL A 494 -7.99 32.94 13.08
CA VAL A 494 -9.25 32.36 13.57
C VAL A 494 -10.31 33.46 13.60
N LEU A 495 -11.44 33.21 12.93
CA LEU A 495 -12.60 34.11 12.88
C LEU A 495 -13.61 33.80 13.98
N GLY A 496 -13.63 32.56 14.48
CA GLY A 496 -14.49 32.11 15.57
C GLY A 496 -14.64 30.58 15.57
N TYR A 497 -15.54 30.09 16.42
CA TYR A 497 -15.89 28.69 16.60
C TYR A 497 -17.30 28.44 16.06
N VAL A 498 -17.49 27.36 15.32
CA VAL A 498 -18.79 26.92 14.83
C VAL A 498 -19.46 26.05 15.89
N LEU A 499 -20.54 26.55 16.45
CA LEU A 499 -21.34 25.94 17.51
C LEU A 499 -22.74 25.61 16.98
N THR A 500 -23.55 24.87 17.74
CA THR A 500 -24.96 24.61 17.39
C THR A 500 -25.79 25.89 17.25
N SER A 501 -25.33 26.99 17.84
CA SER A 501 -25.94 28.33 17.78
C SER A 501 -25.44 29.19 16.61
N GLY A 502 -24.47 28.70 15.83
CA GLY A 502 -23.78 29.44 14.77
C GLY A 502 -22.33 29.79 15.12
N LEU A 503 -21.79 30.86 14.50
CA LEU A 503 -20.41 31.30 14.72
C LEU A 503 -20.29 32.16 16.00
N ALA A 504 -19.42 31.78 16.92
CA ALA A 504 -19.13 32.49 18.15
C ALA A 504 -17.64 32.85 18.28
N PRO A 505 -17.27 33.94 18.98
CA PRO A 505 -15.86 34.30 19.19
C PRO A 505 -15.13 33.35 20.14
N GLU A 506 -15.86 32.67 21.03
CA GLU A 506 -15.33 31.76 22.04
C GLU A 506 -15.98 30.37 21.92
N PHE A 507 -15.22 29.33 22.23
CA PHE A 507 -15.74 27.96 22.26
C PHE A 507 -16.57 27.72 23.52
N LYS A 508 -17.71 27.03 23.35
CA LYS A 508 -18.58 26.59 24.45
C LYS A 508 -18.84 25.10 24.31
N VAL A 509 -18.44 24.33 25.32
CA VAL A 509 -18.53 22.87 25.31
C VAL A 509 -19.99 22.40 25.18
N GLU A 510 -20.92 23.12 25.80
CA GLU A 510 -22.36 22.82 25.78
C GLU A 510 -23.04 23.09 24.44
N GLU A 511 -22.45 23.93 23.59
CA GLU A 511 -22.95 24.24 22.25
C GLU A 511 -22.09 23.57 21.15
N ARG A 512 -21.25 22.59 21.51
CA ARG A 512 -20.40 21.88 20.53
C ARG A 512 -21.23 21.11 19.51
N LEU A 513 -20.74 21.05 18.28
CA LEU A 513 -21.33 20.21 17.24
C LEU A 513 -21.04 18.74 17.54
N LEU A 514 -22.09 17.94 17.66
CA LEU A 514 -22.00 16.49 17.75
C LEU A 514 -22.38 15.85 16.42
N PRO A 515 -21.96 14.60 16.16
CA PRO A 515 -22.41 13.86 14.98
C PRO A 515 -23.95 13.82 14.89
N SER A 516 -24.48 13.90 13.67
CA SER A 516 -25.90 14.13 13.34
C SER A 516 -26.40 15.57 13.49
N MET A 517 -25.59 16.51 13.98
CA MET A 517 -25.99 17.92 14.10
C MET A 517 -25.66 18.72 12.84
N ILE A 518 -26.44 19.77 12.62
CA ILE A 518 -26.27 20.74 11.54
C ILE A 518 -26.23 22.13 12.19
N SER A 519 -25.21 22.92 11.85
CA SER A 519 -25.18 24.37 12.10
C SER A 519 -25.15 25.11 10.78
N THR A 520 -25.79 26.27 10.72
CA THR A 520 -25.86 27.13 9.53
C THR A 520 -25.35 28.53 9.84
#